data_AF-A0AAN9UKQ5-F1
#
_entry.id   AF-A0AAN9UKQ5-F1
#
_cell.length_a   1.000
_cell.length_b   1.000
_cell.length_c   1.000
_cell.angle_alpha   90.00
_cell.angle_beta   90.00
_cell.angle_gamma   90.00
#
_symmetry.space_group_name_H-M   'P 1'
#
loop_
_entity.id
_entity.type
_entity.pdbx_description
1 polymer ?
#
loop_
_entity_poly.entity_id
_entity_poly.type
_entity_poly.pdbx_seq_one_letter_code
_entity_poly.pdbx_strand_id
1 'polypeptide(L)'
;MDLVRVGVDGSGSRASRRILLGSVKKLQVDDGLMIFAMITDTVLIAAMNVVSTTNSNLIDPDQPITLTPDVISERVLGSKMVLLVEQMQIVTIWTVKACLLIMYGRLTSVGPTMPSF
;
A
#
# COMPACT_ATOMS: atom_id res chain seq x y z
N MET A 1 -18.25 24.38 37.43
CA MET A 1 -16.95 24.92 37.00
C MET A 1 -15.87 24.08 37.66
N ASP A 2 -15.77 22.81 37.25
CA ASP A 2 -14.97 22.33 36.09
C ASP A 2 -13.55 22.04 36.56
N LEU A 3 -12.86 20.95 36.25
CA LEU A 3 -13.11 19.66 35.63
C LEU A 3 -11.70 19.03 35.63
N VAL A 4 -11.59 17.69 35.72
CA VAL A 4 -10.35 16.91 35.50
C VAL A 4 -9.32 16.86 36.65
N ARG A 5 -9.74 16.25 37.77
CA ARG A 5 -8.88 15.32 38.52
C ARG A 5 -9.10 13.90 37.98
N VAL A 6 -8.57 13.60 36.80
CA VAL A 6 -8.51 12.21 36.32
C VAL A 6 -7.05 11.84 36.11
N GLY A 7 -6.46 11.30 37.17
CA GLY A 7 -5.39 10.33 37.00
C GLY A 7 -5.95 9.18 36.16
N VAL A 8 -5.50 9.07 34.92
CA VAL A 8 -5.68 7.86 34.13
C VAL A 8 -4.35 7.14 34.15
N ASP A 9 -4.25 6.18 35.08
CA ASP A 9 -3.23 5.14 35.06
C ASP A 9 -3.08 4.58 33.64
N GLY A 10 -1.90 4.75 33.07
CA GLY A 10 -1.49 4.34 31.72
C GLY A 10 -1.45 2.82 31.47
N SER A 11 -2.19 2.03 32.26
CA SER A 11 -2.27 0.57 32.14
C SER A 11 -3.62 0.08 31.61
N GLY A 12 -4.70 0.85 31.76
CA GLY A 12 -6.07 0.43 31.39
C GLY A 12 -6.40 0.44 29.90
N SER A 13 -5.68 1.22 29.08
CA SER A 13 -5.99 1.37 27.64
C SER A 13 -5.64 0.12 26.80
N ARG A 14 -4.75 -0.74 27.31
CA ARG A 14 -4.37 -1.98 26.62
C ARG A 14 -5.39 -3.09 26.85
N ALA A 15 -6.08 -3.09 27.99
CA ALA A 15 -7.08 -4.10 28.33
C ALA A 15 -8.44 -3.83 27.67
N SER A 16 -8.87 -2.56 27.58
CA SER A 16 -10.13 -2.20 26.89
C SER A 16 -10.07 -2.49 25.38
N ARG A 17 -8.94 -2.21 24.73
CA ARG A 17 -8.70 -2.60 23.32
C ARG A 17 -8.68 -4.12 23.11
N ARG A 18 -8.32 -4.92 24.12
CA ARG A 18 -8.33 -6.38 24.03
C ARG A 18 -9.74 -6.97 24.12
N ILE A 19 -10.63 -6.32 24.87
CA ILE A 19 -12.01 -6.77 25.12
C ILE A 19 -12.96 -6.31 23.99
N LEU A 20 -12.72 -5.15 23.36
CA LEU A 20 -13.52 -4.66 22.22
C LEU A 20 -13.29 -5.40 20.90
N LEU A 21 -12.15 -6.08 20.72
CA LEU A 21 -11.70 -6.54 19.41
C LEU A 21 -11.77 -8.06 19.17
N GLY A 22 -12.09 -8.87 20.18
CA GLY A 22 -12.36 -10.31 20.06
C GLY A 22 -11.22 -11.21 19.54
N SER A 23 -10.21 -10.67 18.86
CA SER A 23 -9.03 -11.37 18.35
C SER A 23 -7.98 -10.37 17.85
N VAL A 24 -6.89 -10.21 18.60
CA VAL A 24 -5.80 -9.27 18.30
C VAL A 24 -5.00 -9.69 17.04
N LYS A 25 -4.91 -11.00 16.77
CA LYS A 25 -4.10 -11.54 15.67
C LYS A 25 -4.69 -11.28 14.29
N LYS A 26 -6.02 -11.35 14.11
CA LYS A 26 -6.66 -11.09 12.81
C LYS A 26 -6.81 -9.60 12.50
N LEU A 27 -6.91 -8.75 13.53
CA LEU A 27 -6.92 -7.30 13.35
C LEU A 27 -5.55 -6.77 12.89
N GLN A 28 -4.48 -7.28 13.48
CA GLN A 28 -3.14 -6.78 13.22
C GLN A 28 -2.58 -7.17 11.84
N VAL A 29 -3.10 -8.25 11.22
CA VAL A 29 -2.72 -8.64 9.86
C VAL A 29 -3.25 -7.66 8.81
N ASP A 30 -4.46 -7.14 8.99
CA ASP A 30 -5.05 -6.14 8.09
C ASP A 30 -4.27 -4.82 8.14
N ASP A 31 -4.01 -4.33 9.35
CA ASP A 31 -3.18 -3.13 9.59
C ASP A 31 -1.77 -3.29 8.98
N GLY A 32 -1.16 -4.46 9.14
CA GLY A 32 0.15 -4.77 8.56
C GLY A 32 0.14 -4.80 7.03
N LEU A 33 -0.90 -5.37 6.42
CA LEU A 33 -1.06 -5.40 4.96
C LEU A 33 -1.27 -4.00 4.39
N MET A 34 -2.02 -3.16 5.10
CA MET A 34 -2.28 -1.77 4.70
C MET A 34 -1.02 -0.91 4.80
N ILE A 35 -0.20 -1.09 5.84
CA ILE A 35 1.10 -0.44 5.96
C ILE A 35 2.03 -0.88 4.83
N PHE A 36 2.06 -2.18 4.52
CA PHE A 36 2.86 -2.69 3.40
C PHE A 36 2.41 -2.07 2.06
N ALA A 37 1.10 -2.02 1.79
CA ALA A 37 0.55 -1.37 0.60
C ALA A 37 0.94 0.12 0.53
N MET A 38 0.93 0.84 1.66
CA MET A 38 1.34 2.24 1.71
C MET A 38 2.84 2.42 1.38
N ILE A 39 3.69 1.51 1.86
CA ILE A 39 5.13 1.53 1.55
C ILE A 39 5.35 1.27 0.05
N THR A 40 4.70 0.24 -0.51
CA THR A 40 4.85 -0.09 -1.93
C THR A 40 4.32 1.01 -2.84
N ASP A 41 3.21 1.65 -2.46
CA ASP A 41 2.63 2.80 -3.15
C ASP A 41 3.53 4.04 -3.08
N THR A 42 4.16 4.30 -1.93
CA THR A 42 5.11 5.41 -1.78
C THR A 42 6.33 5.21 -2.69
N VAL A 43 6.87 3.99 -2.74
CA VAL A 43 7.99 3.63 -3.62
C VAL A 43 7.58 3.77 -5.09
N LEU A 44 6.37 3.36 -5.44
CA LEU A 44 5.81 3.53 -6.78
C LEU A 44 5.78 5.00 -7.20
N ILE A 45 5.24 5.89 -6.35
CA ILE A 45 5.15 7.32 -6.64
C ILE A 45 6.56 7.93 -6.77
N ALA A 46 7.49 7.56 -5.89
CA ALA A 46 8.86 8.02 -5.96
C ALA A 46 9.55 7.57 -7.26
N ALA A 47 9.39 6.31 -7.66
CA ALA A 47 9.94 5.78 -8.90
C ALA A 47 9.31 6.45 -10.14
N MET A 48 8.01 6.71 -10.12
CA MET A 48 7.30 7.41 -11.19
C MET A 48 7.83 8.84 -11.39
N ASN A 49 8.14 9.55 -10.30
CA ASN A 49 8.75 10.88 -10.37
C ASN A 49 10.14 10.87 -11.02
N VAL A 50 10.89 9.77 -10.89
CA VAL A 50 12.19 9.62 -11.56
C VAL A 50 11.99 9.27 -13.04
N VAL A 51 11.09 8.33 -13.33
CA VAL A 51 10.78 7.89 -14.70
C VAL A 51 10.23 9.02 -15.56
N SER A 52 9.45 9.95 -15.00
CA SER A 52 8.90 11.09 -15.76
C SER A 52 9.98 12.01 -16.35
N THR A 53 11.17 12.02 -15.74
CA THR A 53 12.33 12.79 -16.21
C THR A 53 13.27 11.97 -17.09
N THR A 54 13.04 10.66 -17.23
CA THR A 54 13.93 9.74 -17.95
C THR A 54 13.27 9.24 -19.23
N ASN A 55 13.97 9.37 -20.36
CA ASN A 55 13.49 8.82 -21.63
C ASN A 55 13.56 7.29 -21.61
N SER A 56 12.41 6.62 -21.78
CA SER A 56 12.31 5.17 -21.67
C SER A 56 11.83 4.57 -22.99
N ASN A 57 12.78 4.05 -23.78
CA ASN A 57 12.63 3.25 -25.02
C ASN A 57 11.79 3.81 -26.19
N LEU A 58 10.83 4.71 -25.96
CA LEU A 58 10.04 5.35 -27.00
C LEU A 58 10.90 6.43 -27.66
N ILE A 59 11.11 6.27 -28.96
CA ILE A 59 11.75 7.25 -29.83
C ILE A 59 10.67 7.74 -30.77
N ASP A 60 10.45 9.05 -30.77
CA ASP A 60 9.57 9.67 -31.73
C ASP A 60 10.17 9.51 -33.14
N PRO A 61 9.46 8.87 -34.10
CA PRO A 61 9.94 8.75 -35.47
C PRO A 61 10.16 10.10 -36.16
N ASP A 62 9.49 11.16 -35.71
CA ASP A 62 9.61 12.52 -36.26
C ASP A 62 10.81 13.30 -35.67
N GLN A 63 11.48 12.76 -34.64
CA GLN A 63 12.66 13.34 -33.99
C GLN A 63 13.77 12.29 -33.84
N PRO A 64 14.47 11.94 -34.94
CA PRO A 64 15.53 10.95 -34.90
C PRO A 64 16.71 11.46 -34.06
N ILE A 65 16.98 10.77 -32.96
CA ILE A 65 18.13 11.00 -32.10
C ILE A 65 19.37 10.27 -32.64
N THR A 66 20.55 10.81 -32.35
CA THR A 66 21.80 10.04 -32.52
C THR A 66 22.01 9.17 -31.30
N LEU A 67 22.03 7.86 -31.48
CA LEU A 67 22.29 6.87 -30.42
C LEU A 67 23.79 6.82 -30.10
N THR A 68 24.28 7.76 -29.29
CA THR A 68 25.61 7.68 -28.70
C THR A 68 25.64 6.60 -27.60
N PRO A 69 26.80 6.00 -27.30
CA PRO A 69 26.90 4.98 -26.24
C PRO A 69 26.39 5.46 -24.87
N ASP A 70 26.56 6.75 -24.55
CA ASP A 70 26.07 7.35 -23.31
C ASP A 70 24.52 7.38 -23.28
N VAL A 71 23.89 7.83 -24.37
CA VAL A 71 22.42 7.89 -24.48
C VAL A 71 21.83 6.48 -24.42
N ILE A 72 22.47 5.48 -25.03
CA ILE A 72 22.04 4.08 -24.94
C ILE A 72 22.04 3.61 -23.48
N SER A 73 23.07 3.94 -22.72
CA SER A 73 23.18 3.53 -21.31
C SER A 73 22.08 4.15 -20.43
N GLU A 74 21.74 5.42 -20.66
CA GLU A 74 20.67 6.14 -19.96
C GLU A 74 19.29 5.54 -20.29
N ARG A 75 19.05 5.22 -21.57
CA ARG A 75 17.80 4.59 -22.03
C ARG A 75 17.59 3.21 -21.42
N VAL A 76 18.65 2.42 -21.31
CA VAL A 76 18.60 1.10 -20.65
C VAL A 76 18.24 1.24 -19.18
N LEU A 77 18.75 2.27 -18.50
CA LEU A 77 18.36 2.58 -17.12
C LEU A 77 16.88 2.99 -17.03
N GLY A 78 16.42 3.86 -17.93
CA GLY A 78 15.00 4.25 -18.02
C GLY A 78 14.07 3.05 -18.18
N SER A 79 14.37 2.15 -19.12
CA SER A 79 13.59 0.91 -19.30
C SER A 79 13.54 0.02 -18.06
N LYS A 80 14.63 -0.09 -17.30
CA LYS A 80 14.63 -0.86 -16.04
C LYS A 80 13.76 -0.21 -14.98
N MET A 81 13.76 1.12 -14.89
CA MET A 81 12.94 1.87 -13.95
C MET A 81 11.44 1.74 -14.28
N VAL A 82 11.06 1.73 -15.56
CA VAL A 82 9.67 1.47 -15.98
C VAL A 82 9.21 0.08 -15.54
N LEU A 83 10.03 -0.96 -15.76
CA LEU A 83 9.69 -2.31 -15.31
C LEU A 83 9.51 -2.37 -13.78
N LEU A 84 10.36 -1.65 -13.02
CA LEU A 84 10.20 -1.53 -11.57
C LEU A 84 8.84 -0.91 -11.22
N VAL A 85 8.48 0.22 -11.86
CA VAL A 85 7.18 0.89 -11.67
C VAL A 85 6.02 -0.07 -11.94
N GLU A 86 6.05 -0.80 -13.06
CA GLU A 86 4.99 -1.77 -13.41
C GLU A 86 4.85 -2.87 -12.36
N GLN A 87 5.97 -3.44 -11.88
CA GLN A 87 5.93 -4.46 -10.83
C GLN A 87 5.39 -3.90 -9.52
N MET A 88 5.79 -2.69 -9.13
CA MET A 88 5.28 -2.04 -7.92
C MET A 88 3.78 -1.73 -8.02
N GLN A 89 3.27 -1.35 -9.18
CA GLN A 89 1.82 -1.19 -9.41
C GLN A 89 1.07 -2.49 -9.20
N ILE A 90 1.55 -3.59 -9.79
CA ILE A 90 0.93 -4.91 -9.65
C ILE A 90 0.92 -5.33 -8.17
N VAL A 91 2.05 -5.23 -7.48
CA VAL A 91 2.18 -5.60 -6.06
C VAL A 91 1.22 -4.78 -5.19
N THR A 92 1.15 -3.46 -5.38
CA THR A 92 0.23 -2.59 -4.64
C THR A 92 -1.23 -2.99 -4.87
N ILE A 93 -1.64 -3.19 -6.13
CA ILE A 93 -3.03 -3.58 -6.46
C ILE A 93 -3.40 -4.92 -5.82
N TRP A 94 -2.54 -5.93 -5.93
CA TRP A 94 -2.79 -7.25 -5.33
C TRP A 94 -2.85 -7.19 -3.80
N THR A 95 -1.99 -6.38 -3.17
CA THR A 95 -1.98 -6.18 -1.73
C THR A 95 -3.29 -5.52 -1.25
N VAL A 96 -3.73 -4.46 -1.92
CA VAL A 96 -4.99 -3.78 -1.59
C VAL A 96 -6.19 -4.71 -1.78
N LYS A 97 -6.23 -5.50 -2.86
CA LYS A 97 -7.29 -6.51 -3.06
C LYS A 97 -7.31 -7.54 -1.93
N ALA A 98 -6.15 -8.02 -1.50
CA ALA A 98 -6.06 -8.98 -0.39
C ALA A 98 -6.56 -8.36 0.93
N CYS A 99 -6.17 -7.12 1.23
CA CYS A 99 -6.67 -6.36 2.40
C CYS A 99 -8.20 -6.24 2.36
N LEU A 100 -8.76 -5.78 1.24
CA LEU A 100 -10.20 -5.65 1.07
C LEU A 100 -10.95 -6.98 1.22
N LEU A 101 -10.43 -8.09 0.67
CA LEU A 101 -11.05 -9.41 0.81
C LEU A 101 -11.04 -9.90 2.27
N ILE A 102 -9.95 -9.67 3.01
CA ILE A 102 -9.84 -10.03 4.42
C ILE A 102 -10.79 -9.17 5.26
N MET A 103 -10.83 -7.87 5.04
CA MET A 103 -11.75 -6.95 5.71
C MET A 103 -13.22 -7.33 5.44
N TYR A 104 -13.57 -7.58 4.17
CA TYR A 104 -14.92 -7.96 3.76
C TYR A 104 -15.35 -9.32 4.33
N GLY A 105 -14.45 -10.31 4.34
CA GLY A 105 -14.70 -11.61 4.96
C GLY A 105 -15.02 -11.48 6.46
N ARG A 106 -14.39 -10.52 7.15
CA ARG A 106 -14.70 -10.24 8.56
C ARG A 106 -16.07 -9.60 8.73
N LEU A 107 -16.41 -8.59 7.92
CA LEU A 107 -17.71 -7.92 7.97
C LEU A 107 -18.87 -8.89 7.69
N THR A 108 -18.70 -9.79 6.72
CA THR A 108 -19.72 -10.79 6.35
C THR A 108 -19.82 -11.94 7.33
N SER A 109 -18.72 -12.34 7.99
CA SER A 109 -18.76 -13.34 9.07
C SER A 109 -19.45 -12.85 10.35
N VAL A 110 -19.63 -11.53 10.50
CA VAL A 110 -20.34 -10.89 11.62
C VAL A 110 -21.77 -10.47 11.19
N GLY A 111 -22.32 -11.11 10.15
CA GLY A 111 -23.73 -10.96 9.81
C GLY A 111 -24.64 -11.61 10.87
N PRO A 112 -25.81 -11.06 11.18
CA PRO A 112 -26.72 -11.63 12.16
C PRO A 112 -27.07 -13.06 11.72
N THR A 113 -26.93 -14.03 12.63
CA THR A 113 -27.56 -15.33 12.47
C THR A 113 -29.05 -15.09 12.36
N MET A 114 -29.59 -14.98 11.14
CA MET A 114 -31.04 -14.98 10.96
C MET A 114 -31.53 -16.33 11.50
N PRO A 115 -32.46 -16.34 12.48
CA PRO A 115 -33.04 -17.59 12.92
C PRO A 115 -33.71 -18.26 11.71
N SER A 116 -33.32 -19.51 11.47
CA SER A 116 -33.97 -20.38 10.50
C SER A 116 -35.47 -20.42 10.79
N PHE A 117 -36.28 -20.16 9.77
CA PHE A 117 -37.73 -20.37 9.77
C PHE A 117 -38.07 -21.85 9.96
#